data_AF-A0A8C7SV16-F1
#
_entry.id   AF-A0A8C7SV16-F1
#
_cell.length_a   1.000
_cell.length_b   1.000
_cell.length_c   1.000
_cell.angle_alpha   90.00
_cell.angle_beta   90.00
_cell.angle_gamma   90.00
#
_symmetry.space_group_name_H-M   'P 1'
#
loop_
_entity.id
_entity.type
_entity.pdbx_description
1 polymer ?
#
loop_
_entity_poly.entity_id
_entity_poly.type
_entity_poly.pdbx_seq_one_letter_code
_entity_poly.pdbx_strand_id
1 'polypeptide(L)'
;GPRSGCALALKATGLRTGDPRLKECMDTLKVTLKNTSDGVMLDRDLFKKCVQSNIVLLTQAFRKKFVIPDFQSFSSHIDELYESAKNLTEGQVADYIPQLAKFSPDLWAVSLCTVDGQRHTVGDTKVPFCLQSCVKPLKYAIAVHDHGTEYVHRFIGKEPSGLRFNKLFLDEDDKPHNPMVNAGAIVCTSLIKQGASNAEKFDYVMNFLNKMAGNEYVGFSNATFQSERESGDRNFAIGYYLKEKKVRILCSIEVTCESASVMAATLANGGFCPITGERVLSPEAVRDTLSLMHSCGMYDFSGQFAFHVGLPAKSGVAGGILLVVPNVMGIMCWSPPLDKLGNSVRGIQFCTDLVSLFNFHNYDNLRHFAKKHDPRREGGDQRFTFGPMDYESLQQELALKDSLWKKVVPTDCHEDSSTTVVYRMESVGERN
;
A
#
# COMPACT_ATOMS: atom_id res chain seq x y z
N GLY A 1 30.94 -17.54 -4.17
CA GLY A 1 31.43 -18.05 -2.86
C GLY A 1 30.45 -17.65 -1.76
N PRO A 2 30.20 -18.48 -0.74
CA PRO A 2 29.06 -18.43 0.20
C PRO A 2 28.57 -17.09 0.80
N ARG A 3 29.36 -16.00 0.79
CA ARG A 3 28.83 -14.63 0.93
C ARG A 3 27.72 -14.30 -0.09
N SER A 4 27.79 -14.91 -1.26
CA SER A 4 26.75 -14.84 -2.30
C SER A 4 25.53 -15.68 -1.94
N GLY A 5 25.68 -16.89 -1.40
CA GLY A 5 24.57 -17.83 -1.18
C GLY A 5 23.50 -17.32 -0.22
N CYS A 6 23.89 -16.97 1.02
CA CYS A 6 22.92 -16.50 2.03
C CYS A 6 22.31 -15.14 1.67
N ALA A 7 23.12 -14.21 1.14
CA ALA A 7 22.62 -12.90 0.73
C ALA A 7 21.71 -12.98 -0.50
N LEU A 8 22.00 -13.87 -1.46
CA LEU A 8 21.13 -14.13 -2.62
C LEU A 8 19.84 -14.82 -2.18
N ALA A 9 19.91 -15.81 -1.30
CA ALA A 9 18.73 -16.50 -0.77
C ALA A 9 17.84 -15.55 0.04
N LEU A 10 18.42 -14.64 0.83
CA LEU A 10 17.67 -13.60 1.52
C LEU A 10 17.02 -12.62 0.55
N LYS A 11 17.76 -12.15 -0.47
CA LYS A 11 17.19 -11.27 -1.51
C LYS A 11 16.05 -11.95 -2.28
N ALA A 12 16.11 -13.27 -2.46
CA ALA A 12 15.05 -14.04 -3.12
C ALA A 12 13.72 -14.00 -2.35
N THR A 13 13.74 -13.80 -1.03
CA THR A 13 12.51 -13.62 -0.24
C THR A 13 11.91 -12.21 -0.39
N GLY A 14 12.62 -11.30 -1.05
CA GLY A 14 12.25 -9.89 -1.19
C GLY A 14 12.78 -8.98 -0.08
N LEU A 15 13.37 -9.52 0.99
CA LEU A 15 14.02 -8.71 2.00
C LEU A 15 15.33 -8.11 1.48
N ARG A 16 15.60 -6.87 1.88
CA ARG A 16 16.86 -6.18 1.59
C ARG A 16 17.86 -6.40 2.73
N THR A 17 19.14 -6.46 2.41
CA THR A 17 20.22 -6.57 3.41
C THR A 17 20.34 -5.36 4.33
N GLY A 18 19.75 -4.22 3.94
CA GLY A 18 19.68 -3.00 4.74
C GLY A 18 18.44 -2.92 5.64
N ASP A 19 17.64 -3.98 5.75
CA ASP A 19 16.47 -4.01 6.64
C ASP A 19 16.92 -3.79 8.10
N PRO A 20 16.41 -2.75 8.80
CA PRO A 20 16.76 -2.48 10.19
C PRO A 20 16.53 -3.68 11.12
N ARG A 21 15.53 -4.52 10.86
CA ARG A 21 15.22 -5.73 11.65
C ARG A 21 16.20 -6.88 11.42
N LEU A 22 17.16 -6.74 10.49
CA LEU A 22 18.23 -7.70 10.24
C LEU A 22 19.61 -7.17 10.65
N LYS A 23 19.68 -5.99 11.28
CA LYS A 23 20.94 -5.31 11.60
C LYS A 23 21.86 -6.19 12.45
N GLU A 24 21.36 -6.78 13.54
CA GLU A 24 22.18 -7.61 14.43
C GLU A 24 22.73 -8.85 13.70
N CYS A 25 21.90 -9.51 12.89
CA CYS A 25 22.33 -10.64 12.06
C CYS A 25 23.42 -10.23 11.07
N MET A 26 23.24 -9.11 10.37
CA MET A 26 24.19 -8.63 9.38
C MET A 26 25.51 -8.16 10.01
N ASP A 27 25.45 -7.50 11.16
CA ASP A 27 26.64 -7.04 11.89
C ASP A 27 27.41 -8.24 12.47
N THR A 28 26.71 -9.21 13.05
CA THR A 28 27.32 -10.45 13.56
C THR A 28 27.94 -11.27 12.43
N LEU A 29 27.25 -11.39 11.29
CA LEU A 29 27.78 -12.07 10.11
C LEU A 29 29.07 -11.39 9.60
N LYS A 30 29.10 -10.05 9.54
CA LYS A 30 30.30 -9.30 9.14
C LYS A 30 31.47 -9.53 10.10
N VAL A 31 31.23 -9.54 11.42
CA VAL A 31 32.28 -9.78 12.43
C VAL A 31 32.80 -11.21 12.33
N THR A 32 31.91 -12.20 12.28
CA THR A 32 32.29 -13.61 12.18
C THR A 32 33.10 -13.90 10.93
N LEU A 33 32.67 -13.38 9.76
CA LEU A 33 33.37 -13.59 8.49
C LEU A 33 34.73 -12.90 8.40
N LYS A 34 35.03 -11.90 9.23
CA LYS A 34 36.37 -11.31 9.33
C LYS A 34 37.34 -12.17 10.13
N ASN A 35 36.82 -13.02 11.01
CA ASN A 35 37.60 -13.84 11.93
C ASN A 35 37.85 -15.27 11.40
N THR A 36 37.24 -15.66 10.27
CA THR A 36 37.44 -16.97 9.63
C THR A 36 38.58 -16.89 8.62
N SER A 37 39.49 -17.88 8.61
CA SER A 37 40.66 -17.95 7.72
C SER A 37 40.32 -17.79 6.24
N ASP A 38 39.17 -18.34 5.84
CA ASP A 38 38.76 -18.39 4.43
C ASP A 38 37.79 -17.25 4.09
N GLY A 39 37.33 -16.47 5.07
CA GLY A 39 36.44 -15.32 4.93
C GLY A 39 35.06 -15.59 4.32
N VAL A 40 34.73 -16.85 4.02
CA VAL A 40 33.56 -17.22 3.19
C VAL A 40 32.72 -18.36 3.79
N MET A 41 33.28 -19.33 4.53
CA MET A 41 32.51 -20.44 5.09
C MET A 41 32.05 -20.17 6.53
N LEU A 42 30.81 -20.56 6.84
CA LEU A 42 30.22 -20.51 8.19
C LEU A 42 29.86 -21.94 8.59
N ASP A 43 30.35 -22.40 9.75
CA ASP A 43 29.86 -23.63 10.34
C ASP A 43 28.45 -23.44 10.94
N ARG A 44 27.84 -24.54 11.37
CA ARG A 44 26.47 -24.56 11.91
C ARG A 44 26.31 -23.70 13.17
N ASP A 45 27.31 -23.70 14.05
CA ASP A 45 27.23 -23.01 15.34
C ASP A 45 27.43 -21.50 15.18
N LEU A 46 28.37 -21.11 14.32
CA LEU A 46 28.58 -19.74 13.88
C LEU A 46 27.34 -19.19 13.15
N PHE A 47 26.74 -19.98 12.26
CA PHE A 47 25.51 -19.57 11.58
C PHE A 47 24.37 -19.37 12.59
N LYS A 48 24.17 -20.31 13.51
CA LYS A 48 23.16 -20.21 14.58
C LYS A 48 23.37 -18.94 15.41
N LYS A 49 24.62 -18.63 15.76
CA LYS A 49 24.97 -17.40 16.49
C LYS A 49 24.64 -16.14 15.71
N CYS A 50 24.86 -16.14 14.39
CA CYS A 50 24.55 -14.98 13.54
C CYS A 50 23.03 -14.71 13.46
N VAL A 51 22.23 -15.76 13.29
CA VAL A 51 20.78 -15.59 13.04
C VAL A 51 19.93 -15.49 14.31
N GLN A 52 20.49 -15.80 15.49
CA GLN A 52 19.73 -15.96 16.73
C GLN A 52 18.82 -14.77 17.06
N SER A 53 19.32 -13.54 16.92
CA SER A 53 18.56 -12.32 17.25
C SER A 53 17.41 -12.03 16.28
N ASN A 54 17.48 -12.54 15.04
CA ASN A 54 16.54 -12.21 13.98
C ASN A 54 15.85 -13.48 13.41
N ILE A 55 15.94 -14.59 14.13
CA ILE A 55 15.52 -15.92 13.65
C ILE A 55 14.02 -16.00 13.36
N VAL A 56 13.18 -15.25 14.07
CA VAL A 56 11.72 -15.24 13.86
C VAL A 56 11.40 -14.71 12.45
N LEU A 57 11.94 -13.55 12.09
CA LEU A 57 11.76 -12.94 10.78
C LEU A 57 12.36 -13.82 9.66
N LEU A 58 13.57 -14.34 9.87
CA LEU A 58 14.22 -15.23 8.91
C LEU A 58 13.43 -16.54 8.71
N THR A 59 12.84 -17.07 9.78
CA THR A 59 11.98 -18.26 9.71
C THR A 59 10.74 -17.98 8.86
N GLN A 60 10.10 -16.82 9.04
CA GLN A 60 8.96 -16.43 8.21
C GLN A 60 9.37 -16.29 6.73
N ALA A 61 10.51 -15.62 6.48
CA ALA A 61 11.03 -15.40 5.14
C ALA A 61 11.29 -16.71 4.39
N PHE A 62 12.07 -17.62 5.00
CA PHE A 62 12.48 -18.86 4.34
C PHE A 62 11.39 -19.95 4.33
N ARG A 63 10.37 -19.86 5.20
CA ARG A 63 9.21 -20.74 5.18
C ARG A 63 8.04 -20.19 4.34
N LYS A 64 8.30 -19.17 3.51
CA LYS A 64 7.30 -18.55 2.64
C LYS A 64 6.03 -18.12 3.40
N LYS A 65 6.22 -17.58 4.61
CA LYS A 65 5.12 -17.10 5.48
C LYS A 65 4.83 -15.61 5.32
N PHE A 66 5.56 -14.92 4.46
CA PHE A 66 5.23 -13.56 4.08
C PHE A 66 3.95 -13.52 3.24
N VAL A 67 3.31 -12.35 3.27
CA VAL A 67 2.07 -12.03 2.58
C VAL A 67 2.18 -12.23 1.08
N ILE A 68 3.39 -12.16 0.50
CA ILE A 68 3.67 -12.59 -0.86
C ILE A 68 4.76 -13.69 -0.80
N PRO A 69 4.37 -14.98 -0.83
CA PRO A 69 5.31 -16.11 -0.78
C PRO A 69 6.32 -16.11 -1.93
N ASP A 70 5.85 -16.00 -3.17
CA ASP A 70 6.67 -16.12 -4.39
C ASP A 70 7.05 -14.74 -4.95
N PHE A 71 7.80 -13.98 -4.14
CA PHE A 71 8.07 -12.56 -4.40
C PHE A 71 8.84 -12.27 -5.70
N GLN A 72 9.72 -13.17 -6.14
CA GLN A 72 10.45 -13.00 -7.40
C GLN A 72 9.51 -13.01 -8.61
N SER A 73 8.60 -13.98 -8.68
CA SER A 73 7.59 -14.07 -9.74
C SER A 73 6.66 -12.86 -9.71
N PHE A 74 6.22 -12.45 -8.52
CA PHE A 74 5.43 -11.23 -8.36
C PHE A 74 6.19 -9.98 -8.87
N SER A 75 7.48 -9.85 -8.52
CA SER A 75 8.32 -8.72 -8.94
C SER A 75 8.49 -8.66 -10.46
N SER A 76 8.61 -9.80 -11.15
CA SER A 76 8.68 -9.85 -12.62
C SER A 76 7.39 -9.33 -13.27
N HIS A 77 6.21 -9.66 -12.74
CA HIS A 77 4.95 -9.07 -13.22
C HIS A 77 4.92 -7.55 -13.00
N ILE A 78 5.48 -7.05 -11.88
CA ILE A 78 5.58 -5.61 -11.65
C ILE A 78 6.51 -4.94 -12.69
N ASP A 79 7.60 -5.59 -13.09
CA ASP A 79 8.47 -5.10 -14.17
C ASP A 79 7.72 -5.00 -15.50
N GLU A 80 6.88 -5.99 -15.83
CA GLU A 80 6.05 -5.99 -17.03
C GLU A 80 5.01 -4.85 -17.02
N LEU A 81 4.33 -4.64 -15.88
CA LEU A 81 3.39 -3.53 -15.70
C LEU A 81 4.10 -2.17 -15.81
N TYR A 82 5.31 -2.07 -15.27
CA TYR A 82 6.15 -0.87 -15.38
C TYR A 82 6.47 -0.56 -16.85
N GLU A 83 6.94 -1.54 -17.62
CA GLU A 83 7.30 -1.36 -19.03
C GLU A 83 6.06 -1.08 -19.92
N SER A 84 4.90 -1.68 -19.61
CA SER A 84 3.64 -1.35 -20.28
C SER A 84 3.30 0.14 -20.15
N ALA A 85 3.31 0.67 -18.92
CA ALA A 85 2.98 2.06 -18.66
C ALA A 85 4.03 3.06 -19.17
N LYS A 86 5.31 2.66 -19.24
CA LYS A 86 6.44 3.49 -19.69
C LYS A 86 6.26 4.03 -21.11
N ASN A 87 5.61 3.25 -21.98
CA ASN A 87 5.39 3.61 -23.39
C ASN A 87 4.40 4.77 -23.57
N LEU A 88 3.68 5.17 -22.53
CA LEU A 88 2.81 6.33 -22.58
C LEU A 88 3.66 7.62 -22.55
N THR A 89 3.51 8.44 -23.59
CA THR A 89 4.17 9.74 -23.75
C THR A 89 3.19 10.92 -23.63
N GLU A 90 1.96 10.65 -23.21
CA GLU A 90 0.92 11.66 -23.01
C GLU A 90 1.12 12.43 -21.69
N GLY A 91 0.36 13.52 -21.55
CA GLY A 91 0.37 14.37 -20.35
C GLY A 91 1.28 15.58 -20.48
N GLN A 92 1.29 16.40 -19.44
CA GLN A 92 2.07 17.64 -19.35
C GLN A 92 2.73 17.73 -17.99
N VAL A 93 4.01 18.09 -17.96
CA VAL A 93 4.72 18.35 -16.69
C VAL A 93 4.12 19.60 -16.05
N ALA A 94 3.92 19.57 -14.74
CA ALA A 94 3.46 20.75 -14.02
C ALA A 94 4.50 21.89 -14.12
N ASP A 95 4.10 23.00 -14.73
CA ASP A 95 5.00 24.11 -15.09
C ASP A 95 4.68 25.44 -14.38
N TYR A 96 3.65 25.45 -13.53
CA TYR A 96 3.23 26.65 -12.79
C TYR A 96 4.28 27.17 -11.80
N ILE A 97 5.27 26.34 -11.43
CA ILE A 97 6.49 26.77 -10.73
C ILE A 97 7.74 26.18 -11.41
N PRO A 98 8.86 26.91 -11.43
CA PRO A 98 10.08 26.46 -12.11
C PRO A 98 10.67 25.15 -11.57
N GLN A 99 10.45 24.82 -10.29
CA GLN A 99 11.01 23.62 -9.66
C GLN A 99 10.34 22.34 -10.16
N LEU A 100 9.05 22.39 -10.50
CA LEU A 100 8.35 21.24 -11.07
C LEU A 100 8.63 21.11 -12.57
N ALA A 101 8.73 22.24 -13.28
CA ALA A 101 9.04 22.29 -14.72
C ALA A 101 10.42 21.69 -15.07
N LYS A 102 11.33 21.57 -14.09
CA LYS A 102 12.68 21.02 -14.28
C LYS A 102 12.71 19.50 -14.44
N PHE A 103 11.68 18.79 -14.00
CA PHE A 103 11.67 17.33 -14.10
C PHE A 103 11.45 16.91 -15.56
N SER A 104 12.28 15.98 -16.02
CA SER A 104 12.13 15.41 -17.36
C SER A 104 10.80 14.62 -17.45
N PRO A 105 10.03 14.76 -18.56
CA PRO A 105 8.84 13.96 -18.80
C PRO A 105 9.14 12.46 -18.94
N ASP A 106 10.39 12.10 -19.22
CA ASP A 106 10.81 10.71 -19.40
C ASP A 106 11.00 9.96 -18.07
N LEU A 107 10.98 10.67 -16.94
CA LEU A 107 11.13 10.06 -15.63
C LEU A 107 9.92 9.17 -15.29
N TRP A 108 10.22 7.93 -14.93
CA TRP A 108 9.22 6.95 -14.53
C TRP A 108 9.80 6.01 -13.48
N ALA A 109 9.06 5.84 -12.38
CA ALA A 109 9.51 5.04 -11.27
C ALA A 109 8.33 4.36 -10.56
N VAL A 110 8.56 3.10 -10.16
CA VAL A 110 7.65 2.34 -9.30
C VAL A 110 8.46 1.72 -8.17
N SER A 111 8.01 1.90 -6.94
CA SER A 111 8.55 1.24 -5.75
C SER A 111 7.43 0.63 -4.94
N LEU A 112 7.65 -0.58 -4.42
CA LEU A 112 6.72 -1.25 -3.52
C LEU A 112 7.41 -1.75 -2.25
N CYS A 113 6.64 -1.79 -1.17
CA CYS A 113 7.03 -2.37 0.11
C CYS A 113 5.84 -3.15 0.67
N THR A 114 6.01 -4.45 0.95
CA THR A 114 4.96 -5.26 1.59
C THR A 114 4.88 -4.98 3.08
N VAL A 115 3.78 -5.37 3.72
CA VAL A 115 3.61 -5.25 5.18
C VAL A 115 4.65 -6.07 5.97
N ASP A 116 5.27 -7.07 5.34
CA ASP A 116 6.36 -7.87 5.91
C ASP A 116 7.76 -7.29 5.64
N GLY A 117 7.85 -6.21 4.86
CA GLY A 117 9.11 -5.54 4.50
C GLY A 117 9.81 -6.11 3.26
N GLN A 118 9.12 -6.91 2.44
CA GLN A 118 9.63 -7.29 1.11
C GLN A 118 9.57 -6.07 0.18
N ARG A 119 10.59 -5.83 -0.63
CA ARG A 119 10.72 -4.59 -1.42
C ARG A 119 11.23 -4.85 -2.83
N HIS A 120 10.58 -4.20 -3.79
CA HIS A 120 10.98 -4.21 -5.20
C HIS A 120 10.82 -2.81 -5.80
N THR A 121 11.69 -2.47 -6.76
CA THR A 121 11.82 -1.12 -7.33
C THR A 121 12.26 -1.19 -8.77
N VAL A 122 11.65 -0.38 -9.64
CA VAL A 122 11.92 -0.32 -11.08
C VAL A 122 11.91 1.14 -11.56
N GLY A 123 12.86 1.51 -12.41
CA GLY A 123 12.98 2.87 -12.95
C GLY A 123 13.73 3.86 -12.05
N ASP A 124 13.36 5.13 -12.13
CA ASP A 124 14.04 6.28 -11.50
C ASP A 124 13.75 6.43 -9.99
N THR A 125 13.75 5.32 -9.24
CA THR A 125 13.17 5.25 -7.89
C THR A 125 13.89 6.05 -6.82
N LYS A 126 15.15 6.44 -7.06
CA LYS A 126 16.02 7.13 -6.10
C LYS A 126 16.07 8.64 -6.31
N VAL A 127 15.42 9.16 -7.37
CA VAL A 127 15.35 10.59 -7.62
C VAL A 127 14.42 11.23 -6.59
N PRO A 128 14.89 12.23 -5.82
CA PRO A 128 14.02 12.97 -4.90
C PRO A 128 13.03 13.85 -5.64
N PHE A 129 11.79 13.89 -5.15
CA PHE A 129 10.75 14.79 -5.63
C PHE A 129 9.86 15.26 -4.47
N CYS A 130 9.20 16.41 -4.64
CA CYS A 130 8.30 16.95 -3.64
C CYS A 130 7.01 16.12 -3.55
N LEU A 131 6.61 15.67 -2.35
CA LEU A 131 5.37 14.93 -2.11
C LEU A 131 4.12 15.69 -2.59
N GLN A 132 4.13 17.02 -2.50
CA GLN A 132 2.99 17.86 -2.85
C GLN A 132 1.72 17.36 -2.16
N SER A 133 0.61 17.18 -2.88
CA SER A 133 -0.66 16.74 -2.27
C SER A 133 -0.64 15.33 -1.68
N CYS A 134 0.36 14.49 -1.97
CA CYS A 134 0.53 13.19 -1.34
C CYS A 134 0.77 13.29 0.18
N VAL A 135 1.19 14.45 0.69
CA VAL A 135 1.39 14.66 2.14
C VAL A 135 0.07 14.81 2.92
N LYS A 136 -1.04 15.17 2.26
CA LYS A 136 -2.33 15.44 2.89
C LYS A 136 -2.87 14.27 3.75
N PRO A 137 -2.93 13.03 3.24
CA PRO A 137 -3.34 11.89 4.07
C PRO A 137 -2.45 11.70 5.29
N LEU A 138 -1.14 11.93 5.17
CA LEU A 138 -0.19 11.76 6.26
C LEU A 138 -0.42 12.79 7.38
N LYS A 139 -0.68 14.05 7.02
CA LYS A 139 -1.04 15.10 7.99
C LYS A 139 -2.33 14.79 8.73
N TYR A 140 -3.34 14.33 8.00
CA TYR A 140 -4.62 13.94 8.58
C TYR A 140 -4.44 12.77 9.56
N ALA A 141 -3.68 11.74 9.16
CA ALA A 141 -3.35 10.62 10.03
C ALA A 141 -2.66 11.07 11.33
N ILE A 142 -1.70 12.00 11.26
CA ILE A 142 -1.04 12.59 12.45
C ILE A 142 -2.06 13.33 13.32
N ALA A 143 -2.91 14.17 12.74
CA ALA A 143 -3.91 14.93 13.49
C ALA A 143 -4.92 14.00 14.22
N VAL A 144 -5.39 12.94 13.57
CA VAL A 144 -6.28 11.94 14.19
C VAL A 144 -5.52 11.09 15.22
N HIS A 145 -4.25 10.79 14.98
CA HIS A 145 -3.42 10.08 15.96
C HIS A 145 -3.29 10.85 17.27
N ASP A 146 -3.11 12.17 17.19
CA ASP A 146 -2.92 13.03 18.36
C ASP A 146 -4.22 13.34 19.10
N HIS A 147 -5.31 13.59 18.37
CA HIS A 147 -6.54 14.16 18.96
C HIS A 147 -7.77 13.26 18.87
N GLY A 148 -7.70 12.15 18.13
CA GLY A 148 -8.83 11.29 17.83
C GLY A 148 -9.76 11.87 16.75
N THR A 149 -10.57 10.98 16.17
CA THR A 149 -11.43 11.27 15.01
C THR A 149 -12.48 12.32 15.32
N GLU A 150 -13.13 12.20 16.48
CA GLU A 150 -14.21 13.10 16.90
C GLU A 150 -13.74 14.54 17.03
N TYR A 151 -12.52 14.78 17.53
CA TYR A 151 -12.01 16.14 17.64
C TYR A 151 -11.69 16.73 16.26
N VAL A 152 -10.96 15.99 15.41
CA VAL A 152 -10.55 16.47 14.08
C VAL A 152 -11.76 16.79 13.21
N HIS A 153 -12.80 15.96 13.25
CA HIS A 153 -13.99 16.14 12.42
C HIS A 153 -15.02 17.14 12.92
N ARG A 154 -14.76 17.82 14.04
CA ARG A 154 -15.45 19.07 14.38
C ARG A 154 -15.08 20.21 13.44
N PHE A 155 -13.94 20.10 12.73
CA PHE A 155 -13.40 21.17 11.88
C PHE A 155 -13.35 20.80 10.40
N ILE A 156 -13.49 19.52 10.05
CA ILE A 156 -13.35 19.01 8.69
C ILE A 156 -14.41 17.94 8.44
N GLY A 157 -15.07 17.97 7.29
CA GLY A 157 -16.01 16.93 6.85
C GLY A 157 -15.34 15.59 6.56
N LYS A 158 -16.16 14.62 6.18
CA LYS A 158 -15.77 13.22 5.89
C LYS A 158 -16.11 12.80 4.45
N GLU A 159 -16.67 13.70 3.65
CA GLU A 159 -17.34 13.34 2.39
C GLU A 159 -16.64 13.97 1.17
N PRO A 160 -16.74 13.32 0.00
CA PRO A 160 -16.32 13.96 -1.23
C PRO A 160 -17.20 15.18 -1.51
N SER A 161 -16.62 16.23 -2.10
CA SER A 161 -17.37 17.45 -2.42
C SER A 161 -18.36 17.27 -3.59
N GLY A 162 -18.15 16.28 -4.46
CA GLY A 162 -18.87 16.16 -5.74
C GLY A 162 -18.61 17.30 -6.74
N LEU A 163 -17.72 18.22 -6.38
CA LEU A 163 -17.41 19.45 -7.11
C LEU A 163 -15.95 19.44 -7.55
N ARG A 164 -15.64 20.14 -8.65
CA ARG A 164 -14.26 20.28 -9.13
C ARG A 164 -13.33 20.75 -8.01
N PHE A 165 -12.17 20.11 -7.85
CA PHE A 165 -11.19 20.39 -6.80
C PHE A 165 -10.72 21.86 -6.77
N ASN A 166 -10.95 22.58 -7.88
CA ASN A 166 -10.60 24.00 -8.04
C ASN A 166 -11.60 25.01 -7.48
N LYS A 167 -12.78 24.57 -7.01
CA LYS A 167 -13.76 25.49 -6.41
C LYS A 167 -13.58 25.58 -4.88
N LEU A 168 -13.85 26.77 -4.36
CA LEU A 168 -13.81 27.12 -2.93
C LEU A 168 -15.20 26.91 -2.36
N PHE A 169 -15.46 25.76 -1.73
CA PHE A 169 -16.68 25.56 -0.97
C PHE A 169 -16.37 24.89 0.36
N LEU A 170 -17.07 25.38 1.38
CA LEU A 170 -17.34 24.67 2.62
C LEU A 170 -18.62 23.85 2.40
N ASP A 171 -18.80 22.84 3.25
CA ASP A 171 -20.08 22.14 3.36
C ASP A 171 -21.15 23.02 4.04
N GLU A 172 -22.35 22.46 4.23
CA GLU A 172 -23.48 23.16 4.85
C GLU A 172 -23.22 23.58 6.31
N ASP A 173 -22.20 22.98 6.95
CA ASP A 173 -21.79 23.26 8.32
C ASP A 173 -20.55 24.19 8.38
N ASP A 174 -20.22 24.89 7.30
CA ASP A 174 -19.05 25.78 7.19
C ASP A 174 -17.69 25.06 7.45
N LYS A 175 -17.58 23.76 7.14
CA LYS A 175 -16.33 23.00 7.21
C LYS A 175 -15.81 22.66 5.81
N PRO A 176 -14.48 22.52 5.61
CA PRO A 176 -13.97 21.92 4.38
C PRO A 176 -14.45 20.48 4.26
N HIS A 177 -14.89 20.06 3.07
CA HIS A 177 -15.50 18.74 2.83
C HIS A 177 -14.70 17.54 3.33
N ASN A 178 -13.36 17.55 3.18
CA ASN A 178 -12.48 16.45 3.58
C ASN A 178 -11.01 16.91 3.65
N PRO A 179 -10.12 16.16 4.32
CA PRO A 179 -8.69 16.49 4.41
C PRO A 179 -7.89 16.35 3.10
N MET A 180 -8.46 15.72 2.06
CA MET A 180 -7.76 15.48 0.79
C MET A 180 -7.79 16.69 -0.15
N VAL A 181 -8.70 17.64 0.08
CA VAL A 181 -8.71 18.95 -0.57
C VAL A 181 -7.81 19.96 0.15
N ASN A 182 -7.44 21.05 -0.53
CA ASN A 182 -6.54 22.05 0.04
C ASN A 182 -7.08 22.68 1.33
N ALA A 183 -8.36 23.06 1.38
CA ALA A 183 -8.95 23.67 2.56
C ALA A 183 -8.90 22.75 3.78
N GLY A 184 -9.27 21.47 3.64
CA GLY A 184 -9.18 20.51 4.75
C GLY A 184 -7.73 20.25 5.19
N ALA A 185 -6.79 20.16 4.25
CA ALA A 185 -5.37 20.01 4.59
C ALA A 185 -4.80 21.20 5.38
N ILE A 186 -5.32 22.41 5.14
CA ILE A 186 -4.95 23.63 5.88
C ILE A 186 -5.46 23.54 7.31
N VAL A 187 -6.73 23.14 7.49
CA VAL A 187 -7.29 22.88 8.82
C VAL A 187 -6.52 21.76 9.53
N CYS A 188 -6.19 20.63 8.88
CA CYS A 188 -5.34 19.60 9.50
C CYS A 188 -4.00 20.18 9.99
N THR A 189 -3.39 21.09 9.23
CA THR A 189 -2.11 21.71 9.60
C THR A 189 -2.23 22.61 10.84
N SER A 190 -3.38 23.25 11.05
CA SER A 190 -3.61 24.07 12.25
C SER A 190 -3.76 23.21 13.51
N LEU A 191 -4.33 22.01 13.38
CA LEU A 191 -4.56 21.07 14.49
C LEU A 191 -3.27 20.38 14.99
N ILE A 192 -2.24 20.26 14.16
CA ILE A 192 -0.97 19.64 14.57
C ILE A 192 -0.22 20.53 15.55
N LYS A 193 0.12 19.99 16.72
CA LYS A 193 0.90 20.65 17.80
C LYS A 193 0.46 22.10 18.05
N GLN A 194 -0.80 22.27 18.45
CA GLN A 194 -1.36 23.59 18.79
C GLN A 194 -0.51 24.31 19.85
N GLY A 195 -0.35 25.62 19.71
CA GLY A 195 0.51 26.44 20.60
C GLY A 195 2.01 26.43 20.26
N ALA A 196 2.49 25.47 19.48
CA ALA A 196 3.89 25.42 19.06
C ALA A 196 4.21 26.37 17.90
N SER A 197 5.49 26.73 17.77
CA SER A 197 6.03 27.49 16.65
C SER A 197 5.98 26.67 15.35
N ASN A 198 6.10 27.36 14.20
CA ASN A 198 6.10 26.68 12.90
C ASN A 198 7.31 25.74 12.72
N ALA A 199 8.45 26.05 13.33
CA ALA A 199 9.65 25.20 13.30
C ALA A 199 9.42 23.90 14.07
N GLU A 200 8.89 23.99 15.30
CA GLU A 200 8.58 22.80 16.12
C GLU A 200 7.50 21.92 15.47
N LYS A 201 6.49 22.54 14.84
CA LYS A 201 5.49 21.81 14.05
C LYS A 201 6.11 21.07 12.87
N PHE A 202 7.06 21.71 12.18
CA PHE A 202 7.77 21.10 11.06
C PHE A 202 8.60 19.89 11.51
N ASP A 203 9.42 20.06 12.55
CA ASP A 203 10.23 18.98 13.12
C ASP A 203 9.37 17.80 13.60
N TYR A 204 8.23 18.11 14.21
CA TYR A 204 7.26 17.09 14.65
C TYR A 204 6.73 16.27 13.48
N VAL A 205 6.32 16.92 12.38
CA VAL A 205 5.84 16.21 11.18
C VAL A 205 6.97 15.42 10.52
N MET A 206 8.17 16.01 10.40
CA MET A 206 9.34 15.31 9.83
C MET A 206 9.69 14.06 10.64
N ASN A 207 9.58 14.10 11.97
CA ASN A 207 9.79 12.93 12.82
C ASN A 207 8.77 11.81 12.53
N PHE A 208 7.49 12.13 12.37
CA PHE A 208 6.48 11.13 11.96
C PHE A 208 6.79 10.54 10.59
N LEU A 209 7.12 11.38 9.59
CA LEU A 209 7.44 10.92 8.25
C LEU A 209 8.69 10.03 8.23
N ASN A 210 9.73 10.38 9.00
CA ASN A 210 10.92 9.55 9.15
C ASN A 210 10.56 8.17 9.74
N LYS A 211 9.72 8.11 10.77
CA LYS A 211 9.25 6.84 11.35
C LYS A 211 8.44 6.01 10.36
N MET A 212 7.49 6.64 9.65
CA MET A 212 6.69 5.98 8.62
C MET A 212 7.53 5.47 7.45
N ALA A 213 8.65 6.15 7.13
CA ALA A 213 9.58 5.71 6.09
C ALA A 213 10.65 4.74 6.59
N GLY A 214 10.63 4.34 7.87
CA GLY A 214 11.67 3.51 8.49
C GLY A 214 13.06 4.12 8.38
N ASN A 215 13.14 5.44 8.58
CA ASN A 215 14.35 6.27 8.52
C ASN A 215 15.02 6.32 7.13
N GLU A 216 14.30 5.99 6.06
CA GLU A 216 14.73 6.31 4.70
C GLU A 216 14.62 7.82 4.40
N TYR A 217 14.98 8.21 3.17
CA TYR A 217 15.07 9.61 2.77
C TYR A 217 13.74 10.36 2.94
N VAL A 218 13.74 11.35 3.83
CA VAL A 218 12.73 12.39 3.97
C VAL A 218 13.46 13.74 4.02
N GLY A 219 13.33 14.51 2.95
CA GLY A 219 14.02 15.78 2.74
C GLY A 219 13.07 16.98 2.72
N PHE A 220 13.61 18.15 2.37
CA PHE A 220 12.84 19.38 2.24
C PHE A 220 13.43 20.31 1.18
N SER A 221 12.58 20.76 0.28
CA SER A 221 12.91 21.67 -0.81
C SER A 221 12.57 23.11 -0.44
N ASN A 222 13.52 23.85 0.11
CA ASN A 222 13.29 25.28 0.38
C ASN A 222 12.98 26.06 -0.92
N ALA A 223 13.61 25.70 -2.04
CA ALA A 223 13.35 26.33 -3.34
C ALA A 223 11.89 26.18 -3.77
N THR A 224 11.35 24.95 -3.70
CA THR A 224 9.93 24.69 -4.00
C THR A 224 9.03 25.41 -3.00
N PHE A 225 9.40 25.44 -1.72
CA PHE A 225 8.63 26.16 -0.70
C PHE A 225 8.50 27.66 -1.00
N GLN A 226 9.59 28.32 -1.39
CA GLN A 226 9.56 29.75 -1.74
C GLN A 226 8.70 30.00 -2.98
N SER A 227 8.90 29.24 -4.05
CA SER A 227 8.14 29.42 -5.30
C SER A 227 6.67 29.04 -5.17
N GLU A 228 6.36 28.02 -4.37
CA GLU A 228 4.98 27.76 -3.95
C GLU A 228 4.46 28.99 -3.23
N ARG A 229 5.12 29.43 -2.14
CA ARG A 229 4.67 30.57 -1.31
C ARG A 229 4.33 31.81 -2.15
N GLU A 230 5.15 32.15 -3.14
CA GLU A 230 4.95 33.29 -4.03
C GLU A 230 3.77 33.13 -5.00
N SER A 231 3.48 31.92 -5.48
CA SER A 231 2.48 31.66 -6.53
C SER A 231 1.11 31.18 -6.04
N GLY A 232 0.88 31.04 -4.73
CA GLY A 232 -0.33 30.40 -4.20
C GLY A 232 -1.32 31.32 -3.52
N ASP A 233 -1.73 32.38 -4.23
CA ASP A 233 -2.77 33.32 -3.82
C ASP A 233 -4.05 32.63 -3.37
N ARG A 234 -4.44 31.54 -4.05
CA ARG A 234 -5.63 30.76 -3.68
C ARG A 234 -5.54 30.17 -2.28
N ASN A 235 -4.38 29.66 -1.88
CA ASN A 235 -4.20 29.11 -0.54
C ASN A 235 -4.20 30.22 0.53
N PHE A 236 -3.70 31.42 0.20
CA PHE A 236 -3.86 32.58 1.05
C PHE A 236 -5.34 32.97 1.19
N ALA A 237 -6.10 33.02 0.10
CA ALA A 237 -7.52 33.30 0.15
C ALA A 237 -8.29 32.29 1.03
N ILE A 238 -7.98 31.00 0.92
CA ILE A 238 -8.52 29.96 1.82
C ILE A 238 -8.14 30.26 3.27
N GLY A 239 -6.86 30.54 3.53
CA GLY A 239 -6.38 30.84 4.88
C GLY A 239 -7.07 32.07 5.48
N TYR A 240 -7.22 33.16 4.72
CA TYR A 240 -7.95 34.34 5.16
C TYR A 240 -9.43 34.05 5.42
N TYR A 241 -10.07 33.29 4.53
CA TYR A 241 -11.48 32.91 4.67
C TYR A 241 -11.71 32.04 5.91
N LEU A 242 -10.79 31.10 6.20
CA LEU A 242 -10.80 30.25 7.39
C LEU A 242 -10.20 30.93 8.63
N LYS A 243 -9.73 32.18 8.54
CA LYS A 243 -8.93 32.90 9.56
C LYS A 243 -7.65 32.17 10.00
N GLU A 244 -7.13 31.25 9.20
CA GLU A 244 -5.94 30.46 9.45
C GLU A 244 -4.76 30.95 8.58
N LYS A 245 -3.76 31.62 9.19
CA LYS A 245 -2.67 32.29 8.46
C LYS A 245 -1.42 31.42 8.19
N LYS A 246 -1.44 30.11 8.49
CA LYS A 246 -0.22 29.26 8.56
C LYS A 246 -0.25 28.05 7.62
N VAL A 247 -0.04 28.27 6.32
CA VAL A 247 -0.70 27.40 5.32
C VAL A 247 0.20 26.44 4.53
N ARG A 248 1.54 26.61 4.41
CA ARG A 248 2.25 26.01 3.24
C ARG A 248 3.56 25.26 3.46
N ILE A 249 4.04 25.10 4.69
CA ILE A 249 5.41 24.57 4.92
C ILE A 249 5.57 23.11 4.44
N LEU A 250 4.50 22.30 4.51
CA LEU A 250 4.63 20.85 4.40
C LEU A 250 4.42 20.26 3.00
N CYS A 251 4.09 21.06 1.98
CA CYS A 251 3.93 20.55 0.60
C CYS A 251 5.27 20.36 -0.14
N SER A 252 6.34 20.97 0.37
CA SER A 252 7.68 20.97 -0.22
C SER A 252 8.62 19.94 0.43
N ILE A 253 8.05 18.97 1.16
CA ILE A 253 8.79 17.82 1.69
C ILE A 253 9.18 16.92 0.53
N GLU A 254 10.44 16.50 0.49
CA GLU A 254 10.98 15.63 -0.56
C GLU A 254 11.03 14.19 -0.09
N VAL A 255 10.73 13.27 -0.99
CA VAL A 255 10.86 11.81 -0.79
C VAL A 255 11.43 11.19 -2.06
N THR A 256 11.86 9.94 -1.97
CA THR A 256 12.07 9.09 -3.14
C THR A 256 10.90 8.12 -3.27
N CYS A 257 10.78 7.41 -4.40
CA CYS A 257 9.77 6.35 -4.51
C CYS A 257 10.01 5.25 -3.45
N GLU A 258 11.28 4.96 -3.17
CA GLU A 258 11.67 3.97 -2.18
C GLU A 258 11.13 4.30 -0.79
N SER A 259 11.37 5.52 -0.29
CA SER A 259 10.93 5.91 1.05
C SER A 259 9.41 6.07 1.15
N ALA A 260 8.78 6.61 0.11
CA ALA A 260 7.32 6.78 0.09
C ALA A 260 6.57 5.44 -0.01
N SER A 261 7.14 4.42 -0.65
CA SER A 261 6.55 3.07 -0.64
C SER A 261 6.51 2.46 0.76
N VAL A 262 7.50 2.76 1.61
CA VAL A 262 7.51 2.34 3.03
C VAL A 262 6.46 3.11 3.83
N MET A 263 6.28 4.41 3.57
CA MET A 263 5.20 5.21 4.18
C MET A 263 3.82 4.65 3.83
N ALA A 264 3.57 4.31 2.56
CA ALA A 264 2.34 3.67 2.12
C ALA A 264 2.15 2.31 2.79
N ALA A 265 3.21 1.52 2.93
CA ALA A 265 3.17 0.21 3.56
C ALA A 265 2.93 0.29 5.07
N THR A 266 3.38 1.37 5.72
CA THR A 266 3.02 1.67 7.12
C THR A 266 1.52 1.86 7.28
N LEU A 267 0.85 2.52 6.31
CA LEU A 267 -0.61 2.60 6.30
C LEU A 267 -1.25 1.23 5.99
N ALA A 268 -0.69 0.46 5.05
CA ALA A 268 -1.17 -0.90 4.75
C ALA A 268 -1.09 -1.83 5.97
N ASN A 269 -0.12 -1.60 6.86
CA ASN A 269 0.17 -2.41 8.04
C ASN A 269 -0.44 -1.83 9.33
N GLY A 270 -1.58 -1.14 9.24
CA GLY A 270 -2.32 -0.67 10.41
C GLY A 270 -1.57 0.36 11.27
N GLY A 271 -0.57 1.05 10.71
CA GLY A 271 0.23 2.07 11.40
C GLY A 271 1.54 1.57 11.98
N PHE A 272 1.90 0.30 11.76
CA PHE A 272 3.21 -0.25 12.13
C PHE A 272 4.17 -0.18 10.94
N CYS A 273 5.34 0.42 11.12
CA CYS A 273 6.32 0.51 10.04
C CYS A 273 6.85 -0.89 9.68
N PRO A 274 6.73 -1.34 8.42
CA PRO A 274 6.98 -2.74 8.05
C PRO A 274 8.44 -3.14 8.18
N ILE A 275 9.38 -2.19 8.07
CA ILE A 275 10.83 -2.45 8.13
C ILE A 275 11.46 -2.16 9.49
N THR A 276 10.70 -1.63 10.47
CA THR A 276 11.21 -1.38 11.83
C THR A 276 10.38 -2.07 12.92
N GLY A 277 9.11 -2.35 12.65
CA GLY A 277 8.15 -2.86 13.64
C GLY A 277 7.62 -1.81 14.62
N GLU A 278 8.03 -0.53 14.48
CA GLU A 278 7.55 0.55 15.35
C GLU A 278 6.06 0.86 15.06
N ARG A 279 5.27 1.01 16.12
CA ARG A 279 3.92 1.57 16.01
C ARG A 279 4.02 3.09 15.82
N VAL A 280 3.79 3.56 14.60
CA VAL A 280 3.93 4.97 14.23
C VAL A 280 2.60 5.72 14.34
N LEU A 281 1.48 5.09 13.95
CA LEU A 281 0.15 5.70 13.95
C LEU A 281 -0.85 4.86 14.75
N SER A 282 -1.98 5.46 15.11
CA SER A 282 -3.10 4.71 15.68
C SER A 282 -3.84 3.98 14.55
N PRO A 283 -4.30 2.73 14.77
CA PRO A 283 -5.07 2.02 13.75
C PRO A 283 -6.35 2.75 13.32
N GLU A 284 -6.95 3.51 14.23
CA GLU A 284 -8.07 4.41 13.95
C GLU A 284 -7.71 5.46 12.89
N ALA A 285 -6.62 6.22 13.11
CA ALA A 285 -6.15 7.22 12.16
C ALA A 285 -5.86 6.61 10.79
N VAL A 286 -5.28 5.40 10.76
CA VAL A 286 -4.98 4.69 9.52
C VAL A 286 -6.25 4.30 8.77
N ARG A 287 -7.22 3.68 9.43
CA ARG A 287 -8.51 3.29 8.82
C ARG A 287 -9.21 4.50 8.21
N ASP A 288 -9.30 5.59 8.95
CA ASP A 288 -10.03 6.78 8.53
C ASP A 288 -9.30 7.47 7.36
N THR A 289 -7.97 7.49 7.40
CA THR A 289 -7.12 7.99 6.30
C THR A 289 -7.34 7.18 5.02
N LEU A 290 -7.31 5.85 5.11
CA LEU A 290 -7.52 4.97 3.95
C LEU A 290 -8.92 5.13 3.36
N SER A 291 -9.93 5.33 4.22
CA SER A 291 -11.31 5.53 3.79
C SER A 291 -11.45 6.83 2.98
N LEU A 292 -10.82 7.91 3.44
CA LEU A 292 -10.83 9.21 2.74
C LEU A 292 -9.91 9.22 1.51
N MET A 293 -8.82 8.44 1.51
CA MET A 293 -8.01 8.24 0.30
C MET A 293 -8.80 7.50 -0.78
N HIS A 294 -9.64 6.53 -0.39
CA HIS A 294 -10.49 5.80 -1.33
C HIS A 294 -11.51 6.72 -2.00
N SER A 295 -12.24 7.54 -1.25
CA SER A 295 -13.33 8.36 -1.80
C SER A 295 -12.90 9.75 -2.32
N CYS A 296 -11.79 10.31 -1.81
CA CYS A 296 -11.41 11.72 -2.03
C CYS A 296 -9.96 11.91 -2.54
N GLY A 297 -9.24 10.83 -2.84
CA GLY A 297 -7.77 10.86 -2.99
C GLY A 297 -7.20 11.32 -4.33
N MET A 298 -7.93 11.18 -5.43
CA MET A 298 -7.42 11.33 -6.81
C MET A 298 -8.04 12.54 -7.54
N TYR A 299 -8.22 13.64 -6.82
CA TYR A 299 -8.88 14.85 -7.34
C TYR A 299 -10.29 14.53 -7.87
N ASP A 300 -10.69 15.12 -9.00
CA ASP A 300 -11.99 14.88 -9.63
C ASP A 300 -12.11 13.43 -10.17
N PHE A 301 -10.98 12.71 -10.30
CA PHE A 301 -10.95 11.31 -10.69
C PHE A 301 -11.24 10.33 -9.53
N SER A 302 -11.41 10.81 -8.29
CA SER A 302 -11.55 9.95 -7.10
C SER A 302 -12.68 8.92 -7.23
N GLY A 303 -13.86 9.33 -7.72
CA GLY A 303 -14.99 8.41 -7.88
C GLY A 303 -14.75 7.33 -8.93
N GLN A 304 -14.16 7.71 -10.08
CA GLN A 304 -13.81 6.77 -11.15
C GLN A 304 -12.68 5.82 -10.72
N PHE A 305 -11.67 6.34 -10.01
CA PHE A 305 -10.59 5.55 -9.46
C PHE A 305 -11.09 4.55 -8.41
N ALA A 306 -11.95 4.99 -7.49
CA ALA A 306 -12.57 4.12 -6.49
C ALA A 306 -13.43 3.01 -7.12
N PHE A 307 -14.08 3.29 -8.25
CA PHE A 307 -14.92 2.32 -8.95
C PHE A 307 -14.13 1.32 -9.81
N HIS A 308 -13.13 1.79 -10.55
CA HIS A 308 -12.38 0.96 -11.50
C HIS A 308 -11.15 0.30 -10.88
N VAL A 309 -10.41 1.03 -10.03
CA VAL A 309 -9.20 0.54 -9.36
C VAL A 309 -9.52 0.05 -7.95
N GLY A 310 -10.38 0.77 -7.23
CA GLY A 310 -10.86 0.33 -5.93
C GLY A 310 -9.78 0.22 -4.87
N LEU A 311 -8.71 1.02 -4.97
CA LEU A 311 -7.63 1.07 -3.98
C LEU A 311 -7.55 2.48 -3.34
N PRO A 312 -7.24 2.60 -2.04
CA PRO A 312 -6.91 3.89 -1.45
C PRO A 312 -5.66 4.49 -2.10
N ALA A 313 -5.77 5.70 -2.65
CA ALA A 313 -4.65 6.39 -3.27
C ALA A 313 -4.66 7.89 -2.98
N LYS A 314 -3.52 8.56 -3.16
CA LYS A 314 -3.45 10.03 -3.21
C LYS A 314 -2.46 10.46 -4.28
N SER A 315 -2.92 11.30 -5.21
CA SER A 315 -2.05 11.93 -6.20
C SER A 315 -1.48 13.27 -5.73
N GLY A 316 -0.32 13.64 -6.26
CA GLY A 316 0.32 14.94 -6.11
C GLY A 316 0.81 15.47 -7.46
N VAL A 317 0.71 16.79 -7.63
CA VAL A 317 1.08 17.51 -8.85
C VAL A 317 2.56 17.41 -9.25
N ALA A 318 3.42 16.83 -8.41
CA ALA A 318 4.78 16.47 -8.80
C ALA A 318 4.84 15.16 -9.63
N GLY A 319 3.68 14.54 -9.93
CA GLY A 319 3.60 13.27 -10.65
C GLY A 319 3.58 12.02 -9.77
N GLY A 320 3.50 12.20 -8.44
CA GLY A 320 3.48 11.09 -7.49
C GLY A 320 2.07 10.54 -7.26
N ILE A 321 1.97 9.22 -7.08
CA ILE A 321 0.76 8.54 -6.59
C ILE A 321 1.15 7.62 -5.43
N LEU A 322 0.72 7.98 -4.24
CA LEU A 322 0.80 7.15 -3.04
C LEU A 322 -0.37 6.16 -3.07
N LEU A 323 -0.11 4.86 -3.24
CA LEU A 323 -1.11 3.81 -3.37
C LEU A 323 -0.97 2.80 -2.22
N VAL A 324 -2.10 2.38 -1.66
CA VAL A 324 -2.13 1.42 -0.55
C VAL A 324 -2.99 0.22 -0.94
N VAL A 325 -2.46 -1.00 -0.75
CA VAL A 325 -3.22 -2.24 -0.76
C VAL A 325 -3.29 -2.73 0.69
N PRO A 326 -4.39 -2.46 1.43
CA PRO A 326 -4.47 -2.74 2.86
C PRO A 326 -4.14 -4.20 3.19
N ASN A 327 -3.35 -4.41 4.25
CA ASN A 327 -2.84 -5.70 4.70
C ASN A 327 -1.92 -6.44 3.71
N VAL A 328 -1.50 -5.82 2.61
CA VAL A 328 -0.60 -6.45 1.62
C VAL A 328 0.65 -5.61 1.40
N MET A 329 0.51 -4.39 0.88
CA MET A 329 1.65 -3.56 0.49
C MET A 329 1.29 -2.09 0.32
N GLY A 330 2.32 -1.24 0.35
CA GLY A 330 2.28 0.13 -0.14
C GLY A 330 3.11 0.28 -1.42
N ILE A 331 2.65 1.14 -2.32
CA ILE A 331 3.29 1.43 -3.60
C ILE A 331 3.42 2.94 -3.76
N MET A 332 4.55 3.39 -4.32
CA MET A 332 4.70 4.73 -4.86
C MET A 332 5.01 4.64 -6.35
N CYS A 333 4.17 5.27 -7.17
CA CYS A 333 4.42 5.49 -8.58
C CYS A 333 4.79 6.97 -8.77
N TRP A 334 5.76 7.27 -9.64
CA TRP A 334 6.15 8.65 -9.92
C TRP A 334 6.47 8.85 -11.40
N SER A 335 5.64 9.64 -12.08
CA SER A 335 5.93 10.21 -13.39
C SER A 335 5.45 11.66 -13.46
N PRO A 336 6.33 12.63 -13.73
CA PRO A 336 5.97 14.06 -13.76
C PRO A 336 4.83 14.45 -14.71
N PRO A 337 4.66 13.86 -15.91
CA PRO A 337 3.54 14.18 -16.80
C PRO A 337 2.17 13.87 -16.19
N LEU A 338 1.33 14.89 -16.10
CA LEU A 338 -0.03 14.83 -15.57
C LEU A 338 -1.08 14.81 -16.67
N ASP A 339 -2.19 14.15 -16.40
CA ASP A 339 -3.42 14.23 -17.18
C ASP A 339 -4.14 15.59 -16.95
N LYS A 340 -5.28 15.77 -17.63
CA LYS A 340 -6.11 16.98 -17.51
C LYS A 340 -6.76 17.16 -16.12
N LEU A 341 -6.77 16.11 -15.29
CA LEU A 341 -7.32 16.11 -13.93
C LEU A 341 -6.25 16.30 -12.85
N GLY A 342 -4.97 16.38 -13.25
CA GLY A 342 -3.83 16.58 -12.36
C GLY A 342 -3.21 15.30 -11.80
N ASN A 343 -3.58 14.12 -12.33
CA ASN A 343 -3.01 12.83 -11.92
C ASN A 343 -1.91 12.37 -12.88
N SER A 344 -0.92 11.61 -12.39
CA SER A 344 0.15 11.07 -13.22
C SER A 344 -0.38 10.07 -14.26
N VAL A 345 -0.08 10.28 -15.54
CA VAL A 345 -0.58 9.44 -16.65
C VAL A 345 -0.12 7.99 -16.50
N ARG A 346 1.20 7.77 -16.41
CA ARG A 346 1.78 6.43 -16.23
C ARG A 346 1.37 5.80 -14.91
N GLY A 347 1.27 6.61 -13.86
CA GLY A 347 0.83 6.16 -12.54
C GLY A 347 -0.59 5.58 -12.55
N ILE A 348 -1.54 6.26 -13.20
CA ILE A 348 -2.92 5.76 -13.33
C ILE A 348 -2.98 4.50 -14.19
N GLN A 349 -2.24 4.45 -15.31
CA GLN A 349 -2.18 3.26 -16.16
C GLN A 349 -1.67 2.05 -15.37
N PHE A 350 -0.54 2.21 -14.68
CA PHE A 350 0.03 1.16 -13.82
C PHE A 350 -0.97 0.67 -12.78
N CYS A 351 -1.69 1.57 -12.10
CA CYS A 351 -2.69 1.19 -11.10
C CYS A 351 -3.85 0.38 -11.72
N THR A 352 -4.26 0.73 -12.94
CA THR A 352 -5.35 0.07 -13.65
C THR A 352 -4.94 -1.33 -14.13
N ASP A 353 -3.74 -1.45 -14.69
CA ASP A 353 -3.21 -2.74 -15.14
C ASP A 353 -2.93 -3.67 -13.95
N LEU A 354 -2.47 -3.11 -12.82
CA LEU A 354 -2.25 -3.85 -11.57
C LEU A 354 -3.52 -4.58 -11.11
N VAL A 355 -4.67 -3.90 -11.03
CA VAL A 355 -5.93 -4.52 -10.58
C VAL A 355 -6.61 -5.35 -11.66
N SER A 356 -6.24 -5.16 -12.92
CA SER A 356 -6.68 -6.00 -14.03
C SER A 356 -5.99 -7.37 -13.96
N LEU A 357 -4.71 -7.39 -13.59
CA LEU A 357 -3.91 -8.60 -13.43
C LEU A 357 -4.13 -9.30 -12.08
N PHE A 358 -4.22 -8.54 -10.98
CA PHE A 358 -4.30 -9.07 -9.62
C PHE A 358 -5.64 -8.80 -8.94
N ASN A 359 -6.08 -9.71 -8.06
CA ASN A 359 -7.31 -9.56 -7.28
C ASN A 359 -7.18 -8.60 -6.08
N PHE A 360 -6.61 -7.41 -6.32
CA PHE A 360 -6.35 -6.39 -5.31
C PHE A 360 -7.46 -5.35 -5.15
N HIS A 361 -8.39 -5.26 -6.10
CA HIS A 361 -9.52 -4.34 -5.98
C HIS A 361 -10.23 -4.59 -4.62
N ASN A 362 -10.54 -3.54 -3.86
CA ASN A 362 -11.01 -3.69 -2.47
C ASN A 362 -12.33 -4.49 -2.36
N TYR A 363 -13.08 -4.58 -3.45
CA TYR A 363 -14.32 -5.37 -3.56
C TYR A 363 -14.18 -6.64 -4.42
N ASP A 364 -12.97 -7.04 -4.80
CA ASP A 364 -12.74 -8.34 -5.46
C ASP A 364 -12.91 -9.50 -4.45
N ASN A 365 -13.32 -10.65 -4.97
CA ASN A 365 -13.53 -11.84 -4.16
C ASN A 365 -12.21 -12.64 -3.98
N LEU A 366 -11.87 -13.02 -2.74
CA LEU A 366 -10.64 -13.81 -2.46
C LEU A 366 -10.77 -15.32 -2.76
N ARG A 367 -11.99 -15.79 -3.03
CA ARG A 367 -12.32 -17.21 -3.25
C ARG A 367 -12.69 -17.51 -4.70
N HIS A 368 -13.43 -16.61 -5.32
CA HIS A 368 -14.06 -16.72 -6.64
C HIS A 368 -13.68 -15.49 -7.48
N PHE A 369 -12.39 -15.25 -7.67
CA PHE A 369 -11.88 -14.28 -8.63
C PHE A 369 -11.75 -14.93 -10.00
N ALA A 370 -11.91 -14.14 -11.06
CA ALA A 370 -11.79 -14.58 -12.45
C ALA A 370 -10.33 -14.95 -12.80
N LYS A 371 -9.91 -14.78 -14.05
CA LYS A 371 -8.55 -15.05 -14.54
C LYS A 371 -7.43 -14.18 -13.92
N LYS A 372 -7.68 -13.51 -12.78
CA LYS A 372 -6.72 -12.70 -12.04
C LYS A 372 -5.79 -13.58 -11.20
N HIS A 373 -4.64 -13.04 -10.83
CA HIS A 373 -3.69 -13.68 -9.91
C HIS A 373 -3.91 -13.22 -8.46
N ASP A 374 -3.66 -14.13 -7.51
CA ASP A 374 -3.60 -13.80 -6.09
C ASP A 374 -2.20 -14.11 -5.55
N PRO A 375 -1.32 -13.11 -5.40
CA PRO A 375 0.05 -13.34 -4.97
C PRO A 375 0.15 -13.67 -3.47
N ARG A 376 -0.97 -13.70 -2.73
CA ARG A 376 -1.02 -14.17 -1.33
C ARG A 376 -0.96 -15.69 -1.21
N ARG A 377 -1.02 -16.43 -2.33
CA ARG A 377 -0.93 -17.89 -2.39
C ARG A 377 0.30 -18.32 -3.19
N GLU A 378 0.91 -19.42 -2.80
CA GLU A 378 2.01 -20.03 -3.58
C GLU A 378 1.52 -20.47 -4.97
N GLY A 379 2.35 -20.27 -5.99
CA GLY A 379 2.08 -20.62 -7.39
C GLY A 379 1.06 -19.73 -8.09
N GLY A 380 0.46 -18.76 -7.40
CA GLY A 380 -0.62 -17.93 -7.96
C GLY A 380 -1.86 -18.73 -8.38
N ASP A 381 -2.01 -19.97 -7.88
CA ASP A 381 -3.01 -20.92 -8.33
C ASP A 381 -4.41 -20.29 -8.26
N GLN A 382 -4.95 -20.00 -9.44
CA GLN A 382 -6.37 -20.21 -9.68
C GLN A 382 -6.65 -21.56 -9.06
N ARG A 383 -7.47 -21.62 -8.00
CA ARG A 383 -7.98 -22.90 -7.52
C ARG A 383 -8.31 -23.70 -8.75
N PHE A 384 -7.82 -24.93 -8.84
CA PHE A 384 -8.34 -25.92 -9.79
C PHE A 384 -9.84 -25.64 -9.87
N THR A 385 -10.26 -25.03 -10.97
CA THR A 385 -11.64 -25.18 -11.37
C THR A 385 -11.68 -26.68 -11.50
N PHE A 386 -12.39 -27.33 -10.58
CA PHE A 386 -12.84 -28.67 -10.87
C PHE A 386 -13.61 -28.48 -12.18
N GLY A 387 -12.92 -28.69 -13.31
CA GLY A 387 -13.57 -29.13 -14.53
C GLY A 387 -14.50 -30.25 -14.09
N PRO A 388 -15.72 -30.30 -14.67
CA PRO A 388 -16.86 -31.04 -14.12
C PRO A 388 -16.35 -32.28 -13.42
N MET A 389 -16.41 -32.29 -12.07
CA MET A 389 -15.80 -33.35 -11.26
C MET A 389 -16.07 -34.65 -11.96
N ASP A 390 -15.02 -35.32 -12.43
CA ASP A 390 -15.18 -36.58 -13.12
C ASP A 390 -15.88 -37.47 -12.12
N TYR A 391 -17.09 -37.92 -12.46
CA TYR A 391 -18.03 -38.53 -11.53
C TYR A 391 -17.38 -39.69 -10.75
N GLU A 392 -16.38 -40.32 -11.38
CA GLU A 392 -15.51 -41.35 -10.81
C GLU A 392 -14.68 -40.89 -9.61
N SER A 393 -14.11 -39.68 -9.64
CA SER A 393 -13.28 -39.15 -8.54
C SER A 393 -14.11 -38.82 -7.29
N LEU A 394 -15.34 -38.34 -7.49
CA LEU A 394 -16.32 -38.10 -6.42
C LEU A 394 -16.85 -39.43 -5.86
N GLN A 395 -17.05 -40.44 -6.70
CA GLN A 395 -17.38 -41.80 -6.26
C GLN A 395 -16.25 -42.44 -5.44
N GLN A 396 -14.98 -42.23 -5.80
CA GLN A 396 -13.84 -42.76 -5.03
C GLN A 396 -13.74 -42.12 -3.63
N GLU A 397 -13.94 -40.80 -3.52
CA GLU A 397 -13.95 -40.12 -2.23
C GLU A 397 -15.16 -40.49 -1.36
N LEU A 398 -16.33 -40.68 -1.97
CA LEU A 398 -17.54 -41.15 -1.28
C LEU A 398 -17.46 -42.64 -0.91
N ALA A 399 -16.74 -43.47 -1.67
CA ALA A 399 -16.53 -44.88 -1.37
C ALA A 399 -15.57 -45.12 -0.19
N LEU A 400 -14.75 -44.12 0.16
CA LEU A 400 -13.81 -44.18 1.29
C LEU A 400 -14.44 -43.82 2.65
N LYS A 401 -15.70 -43.39 2.68
CA LYS A 401 -16.46 -43.19 3.92
C LYS A 401 -17.66 -44.12 3.89
N ASP A 402 -17.77 -44.99 4.89
CA ASP A 402 -18.94 -45.86 5.06
C ASP A 402 -20.22 -45.03 4.85
N SER A 403 -21.04 -45.47 3.89
CA SER A 403 -22.16 -44.69 3.40
C SER A 403 -23.19 -44.48 4.51
N LEU A 404 -23.23 -43.28 5.09
CA LEU A 404 -24.24 -42.79 6.04
C LEU A 404 -25.67 -42.74 5.45
N TRP A 405 -25.80 -42.96 4.14
CA TRP A 405 -27.02 -42.77 3.37
C TRP A 405 -27.32 -44.00 2.54
N LYS A 406 -28.44 -44.67 2.82
CA LYS A 406 -28.96 -45.75 1.98
C LYS A 406 -30.06 -45.22 1.06
N LYS A 407 -30.00 -45.68 -0.19
CA LYS A 407 -31.07 -45.49 -1.18
C LYS A 407 -32.30 -46.28 -0.74
N VAL A 408 -33.43 -45.62 -0.56
CA VAL A 408 -34.69 -46.29 -0.24
C VAL A 408 -35.42 -46.58 -1.54
N VAL A 409 -35.79 -47.83 -1.77
CA VAL A 409 -36.62 -48.20 -2.94
C VAL A 409 -38.07 -47.80 -2.62
N PRO A 410 -38.79 -47.11 -3.52
CA PRO A 410 -40.20 -46.82 -3.31
C PRO A 410 -40.96 -48.14 -3.18
N THR A 411 -41.61 -48.38 -2.05
CA THR A 411 -42.54 -49.51 -1.91
C THR A 411 -43.80 -49.23 -2.72
N ASP A 412 -44.18 -50.21 -3.53
CA ASP A 412 -45.30 -50.21 -4.47
C ASP A 412 -46.58 -49.60 -3.88
N CYS A 413 -46.91 -48.39 -4.32
CA CYS A 413 -48.27 -47.84 -4.35
C CYS A 413 -48.34 -46.81 -5.48
N HIS A 414 -49.41 -46.93 -6.27
CA HIS A 414 -49.61 -46.34 -7.58
C HIS A 414 -49.56 -44.80 -7.62
N GLU A 415 -49.10 -44.30 -8.78
CA GLU A 415 -49.18 -42.93 -9.30
C GLU A 415 -48.28 -41.87 -8.63
N ASP A 416 -46.99 -41.88 -8.97
CA ASP A 416 -46.28 -40.62 -9.22
C ASP A 416 -45.07 -40.81 -10.14
N SER A 417 -45.10 -40.21 -11.33
CA SER A 417 -44.07 -40.35 -12.38
C SER A 417 -42.89 -39.39 -12.18
N SER A 418 -42.36 -39.30 -10.95
CA SER A 418 -41.14 -38.53 -10.69
C SER A 418 -39.95 -39.46 -10.49
N THR A 419 -38.90 -39.30 -11.29
CA THR A 419 -37.60 -39.99 -11.17
C THR A 419 -36.80 -39.46 -9.98
N THR A 420 -37.44 -39.23 -8.83
CA THR A 420 -36.80 -38.64 -7.66
C THR A 420 -36.23 -39.75 -6.80
N VAL A 421 -34.90 -39.89 -6.79
CA VAL A 421 -34.21 -40.85 -5.92
C VAL A 421 -34.13 -40.29 -4.50
N VAL A 422 -34.80 -40.93 -3.54
CA VAL A 422 -34.81 -40.51 -2.13
C VAL A 422 -33.76 -41.29 -1.33
N TYR A 423 -32.89 -40.55 -0.63
CA TYR A 423 -31.91 -41.10 0.30
C TYR A 423 -32.31 -40.79 1.74
N ARG A 424 -32.17 -41.75 2.65
CA ARG A 424 -32.43 -41.57 4.09
C ARG A 424 -31.12 -41.69 4.88
N MET A 425 -30.87 -40.74 5.79
CA MET A 425 -29.75 -40.79 6.73
C MET A 425 -30.09 -41.81 7.80
N GLU A 426 -29.22 -42.79 8.03
CA GLU A 426 -29.36 -43.60 9.25
C GLU A 426 -28.95 -42.74 10.46
N SER A 427 -29.77 -42.74 11.52
CA SER A 427 -29.43 -42.08 12.77
C SER A 427 -28.16 -42.71 13.32
N VAL A 428 -27.14 -41.90 13.61
CA VAL A 428 -25.92 -42.33 14.28
C VAL A 428 -26.32 -42.81 15.68
N GLY A 429 -26.51 -44.12 15.83
CA GLY A 429 -26.76 -44.74 17.13
C GLY A 429 -25.49 -44.67 17.96
N GLU A 430 -25.61 -44.15 19.18
CA GLU A 430 -24.58 -44.19 20.21
C GLU A 430 -23.98 -45.59 20.31
N ARG A 431 -22.66 -45.70 20.13
CA ARG A 431 -21.90 -46.86 20.58
C ARG A 431 -20.69 -46.34 21.37
N ASN A 432 -20.68 -46.76 22.63
CA ASN A 432 -19.69 -46.59 23.68
C ASN A 432 -18.23 -46.76 23.24
#